data_AF-A0A098LLT0-F1
#
_entry.id   AF-A0A098LLT0-F1
#
_cell.length_a   1.000
_cell.length_b   1.000
_cell.length_c   1.000
_cell.angle_alpha   90.00
_cell.angle_beta   90.00
_cell.angle_gamma   90.00
#
_symmetry.space_group_name_H-M   'P 1'
#
loop_
_entity.id
_entity.type
_entity.pdbx_description
1 polymer ?
#
loop_
_entity_poly.entity_id
_entity_poly.type
_entity_poly.pdbx_seq_one_letter_code
_entity_poly.pdbx_strand_id
1 'polypeptide(L)' 'MNLAEEIIMATLENHPEGGLTTINSDDTSSSSVIIQHKFSDYPYFFMTKDSTKKYGNLERNPAVSFMVF' A
#
# COMPACT_ATOMS: atom_id res chain seq x y z
N MET A 1 21.69 13.06 5.53
CA MET A 1 20.58 12.37 4.85
C MET A 1 21.20 11.41 3.84
N ASN A 2 20.68 10.19 3.70
CA ASN A 2 21.24 9.17 2.80
C ASN A 2 20.57 9.28 1.41
N LEU A 3 21.35 9.20 0.33
CA LEU A 3 20.85 9.26 -1.06
C LEU A 3 19.72 8.25 -1.33
N ALA A 4 19.77 7.07 -0.72
CA ALA A 4 18.71 6.07 -0.87
C ALA A 4 17.37 6.53 -0.26
N GLU A 5 17.41 7.21 0.89
CA GLU A 5 16.20 7.75 1.54
C GLU A 5 15.58 8.87 0.69
N GLU A 6 16.42 9.74 0.13
CA GLU A 6 15.97 10.83 -0.76
C GLU A 6 15.26 10.29 -2.00
N ILE A 7 15.81 9.24 -2.62
CA ILE A 7 15.18 8.59 -3.79
C ILE A 7 13.83 7.99 -3.40
N ILE A 8 13.75 7.27 -2.26
CA ILE A 8 12.50 6.66 -1.81
C ILE A 8 11.44 7.73 -1.55
N MET A 9 11.79 8.81 -0.84
CA MET A 9 10.86 9.91 -0.56
C MET A 9 10.38 10.58 -1.85
N ALA A 10 11.30 10.89 -2.77
CA ALA A 10 10.95 11.48 -4.06
C ALA A 10 10.03 10.57 -4.89
N THR A 11 10.27 9.25 -4.91
CA THR A 11 9.40 8.30 -5.61
C THR A 11 7.99 8.31 -5.03
N LEU A 12 7.85 8.30 -3.69
CA LEU A 12 6.55 8.32 -3.01
C LEU A 12 5.80 9.66 -3.16
N GLU A 13 6.50 10.77 -3.33
CA GLU A 13 5.86 12.08 -3.55
C GLU A 13 5.37 12.25 -4.99
N ASN A 14 6.14 11.76 -5.97
CA ASN A 14 5.85 12.00 -7.39
C ASN A 14 4.87 11.01 -8.01
N HIS A 15 4.58 9.89 -7.34
CA HIS A 15 3.68 8.85 -7.84
C HIS A 15 2.56 8.65 -6.82
N PRO A 16 1.40 9.33 -6.95
CA PRO A 16 0.33 9.28 -5.96
C PRO A 16 -0.48 7.97 -6.00
N GLU A 17 -0.11 7.01 -6.85
CA GLU A 17 -0.77 5.72 -7.03
C GLU A 17 0.26 4.58 -7.00
N GLY A 18 -0.13 3.45 -6.41
CA GLY A 18 0.68 2.25 -6.42
C GLY A 18 -0.11 0.98 -6.19
N GLY A 19 0.55 -0.17 -6.28
CA GLY A 19 -0.02 -1.47 -6.02
C GLY A 19 0.10 -1.85 -4.55
N LEU A 20 -1.03 -2.05 -3.87
CA LEU A 20 -1.09 -2.63 -2.52
C LEU A 20 -1.49 -4.10 -2.61
N THR A 21 -0.63 -4.98 -2.09
CA THR A 21 -0.86 -6.42 -2.01
C THR A 21 -1.15 -6.83 -0.57
N THR A 22 -2.25 -7.56 -0.38
CA THR A 22 -2.66 -8.13 0.91
C THR A 22 -2.72 -9.66 0.85
N ILE A 23 -2.55 -10.31 2.00
CA ILE A 23 -2.73 -11.76 2.14
C ILE A 23 -4.23 -12.05 2.29
N ASN A 24 -4.74 -13.02 1.54
CA ASN A 24 -6.15 -13.42 1.62
C ASN A 24 -6.41 -14.25 2.88
N SER A 25 -7.69 -14.42 3.23
CA SER A 25 -8.11 -15.19 4.41
C SER A 25 -7.78 -16.69 4.36
N ASP A 26 -7.26 -17.22 3.25
CA ASP A 26 -6.75 -18.58 3.17
C ASP A 26 -5.27 -18.69 3.59
N ASP A 27 -4.60 -17.57 3.87
CA ASP A 27 -3.16 -17.43 4.17
C ASP A 27 -2.22 -18.04 3.10
N THR A 28 -2.77 -18.46 1.96
CA THR A 28 -2.04 -19.12 0.87
C THR A 28 -2.07 -18.33 -0.43
N SER A 29 -2.98 -17.35 -0.55
CA SER A 29 -3.09 -16.49 -1.72
C SER A 29 -3.01 -15.01 -1.35
N SER A 30 -2.74 -14.18 -2.35
CA SER A 30 -2.63 -12.73 -2.20
C SER A 30 -3.48 -12.00 -3.22
N SER A 31 -3.95 -10.81 -2.86
CA SER A 31 -4.71 -9.92 -3.74
C SER A 31 -4.03 -8.57 -3.87
N SER A 32 -3.89 -8.07 -5.10
CA SER A 32 -3.37 -6.72 -5.36
C SER A 32 -4.48 -5.75 -5.74
N VAL A 33 -4.30 -4.46 -5.45
CA VAL A 33 -5.18 -3.37 -5.87
C VAL A 33 -4.36 -2.13 -6.16
N ILE A 34 -4.78 -1.33 -7.15
CA ILE A 34 -4.27 0.01 -7.33
C ILE A 34 -4.91 0.91 -6.29
N ILE A 35 -4.11 1.59 -5.49
CA ILE A 35 -4.55 2.49 -4.43
C ILE A 35 -3.85 3.84 -4.54
N GLN A 36 -4.59 4.89 -4.22
CA GLN A 36 -4.02 6.23 -4.08
C GLN A 36 -3.39 6.38 -2.70
N HIS A 37 -2.24 7.06 -2.64
CA HIS A 37 -1.60 7.43 -1.39
C HIS A 37 -1.15 8.89 -1.39
N LYS A 38 -0.85 9.37 -0.20
CA LYS A 38 -0.15 10.64 0.00
C LYS A 38 1.00 10.43 0.96
N PHE A 39 2.17 10.91 0.57
CA PHE A 39 3.36 10.93 1.41
C PHE A 39 3.48 12.30 2.10
N SER A 40 3.78 12.32 3.39
CA SER A 40 4.19 13.54 4.12
C SER A 40 5.35 13.23 5.07
N ASP A 41 5.13 12.36 6.06
CA ASP A 41 6.17 11.79 6.95
C ASP A 41 6.13 10.26 6.93
N TYR A 42 4.94 9.70 6.68
CA TYR A 42 4.67 8.28 6.43
C TYR A 42 3.62 8.18 5.31
N PRO A 43 3.63 7.11 4.50
CA PRO A 43 2.61 6.93 3.47
C PRO A 43 1.26 6.63 4.14
N TYR A 44 0.24 7.43 3.82
CA TYR A 44 -1.15 7.14 4.17
C TYR A 44 -1.93 6.79 2.90
N PHE A 45 -2.71 5.71 2.97
CA PHE A 45 -3.46 5.16 1.85
C PHE A 45 -4.94 5.57 1.92
N PHE A 46 -5.49 6.01 0.80
CA PHE A 46 -6.92 6.30 0.69
C PHE A 46 -7.68 5.04 0.32
N MET A 47 -8.25 4.35 1.32
CA MET A 47 -9.11 3.20 1.09
C MET A 47 -10.58 3.63 0.94
N THR A 48 -11.24 3.20 -0.15
CA THR A 48 -12.68 3.43 -0.35
C THR A 48 -13.52 2.27 0.23
N LYS A 49 -14.79 2.53 0.56
CA LYS A 49 -15.71 1.52 1.16
C LYS A 49 -15.95 0.27 0.29
N ASP A 50 -15.77 0.34 -1.04
CA ASP A 50 -15.86 -0.84 -1.91
C ASP A 50 -14.72 -1.85 -1.72
N SER A 51 -13.71 -1.50 -0.90
CA SER A 51 -12.63 -2.38 -0.46
C SER A 51 -13.06 -3.38 0.63
N THR A 52 -14.34 -3.49 0.98
CA THR A 52 -14.85 -4.25 2.15
C THR A 52 -14.32 -5.68 2.27
N LYS A 53 -14.20 -6.45 1.18
CA LYS A 53 -13.58 -7.79 1.23
C LYS A 53 -12.09 -7.74 1.61
N LYS A 54 -11.38 -6.68 1.23
CA LYS A 54 -9.95 -6.49 1.48
C LYS A 54 -9.67 -5.83 2.83
N TYR A 55 -10.62 -5.07 3.37
CA TYR A 55 -10.64 -4.69 4.79
C TYR A 55 -10.65 -5.94 5.68
N GLY A 56 -11.48 -6.94 5.34
CA GLY A 56 -11.49 -8.22 6.07
C GLY A 56 -10.15 -8.95 6.05
N ASN A 57 -9.39 -8.85 4.96
CA ASN A 57 -8.01 -9.36 4.89
C ASN A 57 -7.09 -8.60 5.84
N LEU A 58 -7.12 -7.27 5.84
CA LEU A 58 -6.26 -6.41 6.67
C LEU A 58 -6.60 -6.49 8.17
N GLU A 59 -7.88 -6.69 8.52
CA GLU A 59 -8.33 -6.90 9.89
C GLU A 59 -7.79 -8.22 10.47
N ARG A 60 -7.70 -9.26 9.64
CA ARG A 60 -7.13 -10.56 10.04
C ARG A 60 -5.60 -10.55 9.99
N ASN A 61 -5.04 -9.99 8.94
CA ASN A 61 -3.60 -9.96 8.68
C ASN A 61 -3.21 -8.57 8.13
N PRO A 62 -2.60 -7.70 8.97
CA PRO A 62 -2.24 -6.35 8.57
C PRO A 62 -0.98 -6.30 7.69
N ALA A 63 -0.34 -7.44 7.41
CA ALA A 63 0.85 -7.48 6.57
C ALA A 63 0.50 -7.11 5.13
N VAL A 64 1.25 -6.16 4.59
CA VAL A 64 1.09 -5.65 3.23
C VAL A 64 2.42 -5.48 2.53
N SER A 65 2.41 -5.59 1.22
CA SER A 65 3.48 -5.11 0.34
C SER A 65 2.94 -3.95 -0.50
N PHE A 66 3.73 -2.89 -0.63
CA PHE A 66 3.38 -1.73 -1.42
C PHE A 66 4.44 -1.46 -2.49
N MET A 67 4.02 -1.33 -3.74
CA MET A 67 4.88 -1.10 -4.89
C MET A 67 4.47 0.19 -5.59
N VAL A 68 5.44 1.06 -5.85
CA VAL A 68 5.29 2.29 -6.62
C VAL A 68 6.11 2.15 -7.90
N PHE A 69 5.52 2.53 -9.03
CA PHE A 69 6.15 2.47 -10.35
C PHE A 69 6.85 3.79 -10.67
#